data_AF-A0A368BME2-F1
#
_entry.id   AF-A0A368BME2-F1
#
_cell.length_a   1.000
_cell.length_b   1.000
_cell.length_c   1.000
_cell.angle_alpha   90.00
_cell.angle_beta   90.00
_cell.angle_gamma   90.00
#
_symmetry.space_group_name_H-M   'P 1'
#
loop_
_entity.id
_entity.type
_entity.pdbx_description
1 polymer ?
#
loop_
_entity_poly.entity_id
_entity_poly.type
_entity_poly.pdbx_seq_one_letter_code
_entity_poly.pdbx_strand_id
1 'polypeptide(L)'
;MRYFFLLLFSISLHSIELTPSPSNASVYFLSPANEESISGKVKVRFGLENFGVAPAGIQIENTGHHHLIIDADLPSLNLPIPADDNYVHFGKGQTEVELELSKGTHTLQLLLGDFRHIPHDPPIYSKRIEVYVD
;
A
#
# COMPACT_ATOMS: atom_id res chain seq x y z
N MET A 1 -4.58 -18.93 57.59
CA MET A 1 -4.90 -17.69 56.84
C MET A 1 -4.38 -17.85 55.43
N ARG A 2 -5.28 -18.08 54.46
CA ARG A 2 -4.91 -18.32 53.05
C ARG A 2 -5.11 -17.03 52.27
N TYR A 3 -4.04 -16.29 52.03
CA TYR A 3 -4.09 -15.08 51.21
C TYR A 3 -4.29 -15.49 49.74
N PHE A 4 -5.45 -15.14 49.20
CA PHE A 4 -5.74 -15.25 47.77
C PHE A 4 -5.26 -13.95 47.11
N PHE A 5 -4.18 -14.02 46.34
CA PHE A 5 -3.64 -12.89 45.61
C PHE A 5 -4.18 -12.92 44.19
N LEU A 6 -5.14 -12.05 43.89
CA LEU A 6 -5.67 -11.84 42.54
C LEU A 6 -4.73 -10.88 41.81
N LEU A 7 -3.91 -11.43 40.91
CA LEU A 7 -3.10 -10.64 39.99
C LEU A 7 -4.00 -10.19 38.84
N LEU A 8 -4.45 -8.93 38.87
CA LEU A 8 -5.14 -8.30 37.74
C LEU A 8 -4.09 -7.93 36.69
N PHE A 9 -4.04 -8.68 35.60
CA PHE A 9 -3.23 -8.35 34.44
C PHE A 9 -4.01 -7.35 33.58
N SER A 10 -3.66 -6.06 33.66
CA SER A 10 -4.19 -5.05 32.76
C SER A 10 -3.62 -5.27 31.36
N ILE A 11 -4.43 -5.76 30.43
CA ILE A 11 -4.07 -5.83 29.02
C ILE A 11 -4.22 -4.42 28.45
N SER A 12 -3.10 -3.70 28.28
CA SER A 12 -3.11 -2.43 27.55
C SER A 12 -3.28 -2.72 26.06
N LEU A 13 -4.48 -2.44 25.52
CA LEU A 13 -4.70 -2.35 24.08
C LEU A 13 -3.90 -1.14 23.55
N HIS A 14 -2.70 -1.37 23.03
CA HIS A 14 -1.98 -0.34 22.31
C HIS A 14 -2.62 -0.19 20.93
N SER A 15 -3.33 0.92 20.70
CA SER A 15 -3.70 1.33 19.35
C SER A 15 -2.43 1.67 18.57
N ILE A 16 -2.27 1.10 17.38
CA ILE A 16 -1.23 1.55 16.46
C ILE A 16 -1.58 2.98 16.06
N GLU A 17 -0.72 3.93 16.43
CA GLU A 17 -0.82 5.29 15.92
C GLU A 17 -0.41 5.29 14.44
N LEU A 18 -1.33 5.74 13.59
CA LEU A 18 -1.12 5.85 12.14
C LEU A 18 -0.24 7.05 11.85
N THR A 19 0.63 6.93 10.84
CA THR A 19 1.51 8.02 10.44
C THR A 19 0.71 9.06 9.66
N PRO A 20 0.77 10.35 10.03
CA PRO A 20 -0.02 11.37 9.36
C PRO A 20 0.42 11.56 7.90
N SER A 21 -0.52 12.01 7.06
CA SER A 21 -0.25 12.52 5.72
C SER A 21 -1.02 13.82 5.47
N PRO A 22 -0.62 14.65 4.49
CA PRO A 22 -1.41 15.81 4.11
C PRO A 22 -2.58 15.39 3.21
N SER A 23 -3.74 16.05 3.36
CA SER A 23 -4.96 15.70 2.61
C SER A 23 -4.88 15.91 1.09
N ASN A 24 -3.86 16.63 0.61
CA ASN A 24 -3.57 16.83 -0.81
C ASN A 24 -2.47 15.91 -1.36
N ALA A 25 -1.97 14.95 -0.58
CA ALA A 25 -1.10 13.89 -1.09
C ALA A 25 -1.87 12.96 -2.02
N SER A 26 -1.24 12.53 -3.11
CA SER A 26 -1.86 11.57 -4.03
C SER A 26 -0.85 10.64 -4.69
N VAL A 27 -1.24 9.39 -4.91
CA VAL A 27 -0.54 8.45 -5.78
C VAL A 27 -1.37 8.18 -7.03
N TYR A 28 -0.72 8.01 -8.17
CA TYR A 28 -1.39 7.87 -9.46
C TYR A 28 -0.58 7.01 -10.44
N PHE A 29 -1.28 6.41 -11.40
CA PHE A 29 -0.65 5.71 -12.51
C PHE A 29 -0.21 6.72 -13.58
N LEU A 30 1.05 6.62 -14.01
CA LEU A 30 1.51 7.21 -15.27
C LEU A 30 1.27 6.25 -16.43
N SER A 31 1.41 4.94 -16.18
CA SER A 31 1.02 3.86 -17.08
C SER A 31 0.73 2.61 -16.26
N PRO A 32 -0.10 1.68 -16.76
CA PRO A 32 -1.01 1.86 -17.89
C PRO A 32 -2.14 2.85 -17.58
N ALA A 33 -2.82 3.34 -18.63
CA ALA A 33 -4.08 4.07 -18.48
C ALA A 33 -5.22 3.12 -18.12
N ASN A 34 -6.29 3.66 -17.54
CA ASN A 34 -7.52 2.90 -17.35
C ASN A 34 -8.08 2.44 -18.71
N GLU A 35 -8.52 1.19 -18.75
CA GLU A 35 -9.06 0.47 -19.93
C GLU A 35 -8.04 0.25 -21.06
N GLU A 36 -6.74 0.35 -20.77
CA GLU A 36 -5.69 0.08 -21.76
C GLU A 36 -5.58 -1.42 -22.09
N SER A 37 -5.54 -1.74 -23.40
CA SER A 37 -5.22 -3.08 -23.92
C SER A 37 -3.72 -3.23 -24.12
N ILE A 38 -3.16 -4.31 -23.58
CA ILE A 38 -1.72 -4.53 -23.46
C ILE A 38 -1.36 -5.91 -23.99
N SER A 39 -0.47 -5.95 -24.97
CA SER A 39 0.14 -7.19 -25.44
C SER A 39 1.47 -7.44 -24.73
N GLY A 40 1.58 -8.56 -24.01
CA GLY A 40 2.81 -8.94 -23.30
C GLY A 40 2.87 -8.44 -21.86
N LYS A 41 4.07 -8.05 -21.39
CA LYS A 41 4.26 -7.61 -20.00
C LYS A 41 3.61 -6.25 -19.76
N VAL A 42 2.96 -6.11 -18.62
CA VAL A 42 2.34 -4.86 -18.19
C VAL A 42 3.39 -3.99 -17.52
N LYS A 43 3.78 -2.87 -18.16
CA LYS A 43 4.69 -1.89 -17.56
C LYS A 43 3.91 -0.87 -16.73
N VAL A 44 3.93 -1.06 -15.42
CA VAL A 44 3.27 -0.17 -14.47
C VAL A 44 4.26 0.89 -14.01
N ARG A 45 3.92 2.16 -14.20
CA ARG A 45 4.64 3.33 -13.71
C ARG A 45 3.72 4.14 -12.84
N PHE A 46 4.21 4.53 -11.68
CA PHE A 46 3.42 5.26 -10.70
C PHE A 46 4.16 6.48 -10.15
N GLY A 47 3.37 7.48 -9.78
CA GLY A 47 3.84 8.77 -9.31
C GLY A 47 3.23 9.08 -7.95
N LEU A 48 3.85 10.06 -7.29
CA LEU A 48 3.46 10.60 -5.99
C LEU A 48 3.50 12.13 -6.08
N GLU A 49 2.50 12.80 -5.54
CA GLU A 49 2.44 14.26 -5.43
C GLU A 49 2.19 14.68 -3.97
N ASN A 50 2.78 15.82 -3.58
CA ASN A 50 2.65 16.42 -2.24
C ASN A 50 3.09 15.52 -1.08
N PHE A 51 4.00 14.57 -1.33
CA PHE A 51 4.57 13.68 -0.32
C PHE A 51 5.90 13.07 -0.82
N GLY A 52 6.69 12.45 0.06
CA GLY A 52 7.98 11.86 -0.29
C GLY A 52 7.99 10.34 -0.40
N VAL A 53 9.00 9.80 -1.10
CA VAL A 53 9.28 8.36 -1.18
C VAL A 53 10.53 8.04 -0.35
N ALA A 54 10.45 7.04 0.52
CA ALA A 54 11.57 6.52 1.30
C ALA A 54 11.54 4.99 1.36
N PRO A 55 12.67 4.31 1.57
CA PRO A 55 12.68 2.86 1.78
C PRO A 55 11.86 2.45 3.01
N ALA A 56 11.21 1.29 2.93
CA ALA A 56 10.58 0.64 4.06
C ALA A 56 11.61 0.35 5.17
N GLY A 57 11.15 0.31 6.42
CA GLY A 57 11.97 0.08 7.61
C GLY A 57 12.76 1.29 8.11
N ILE A 58 12.83 2.38 7.35
CA ILE A 58 13.48 3.63 7.76
C ILE A 58 12.42 4.69 7.97
N GLN A 59 12.27 5.15 9.21
CA GLN A 59 11.32 6.22 9.52
C GLN A 59 11.88 7.56 9.05
N ILE A 60 11.25 8.13 8.03
CA ILE A 60 11.50 9.48 7.54
C ILE A 60 10.17 10.22 7.52
N GLU A 61 10.13 11.41 8.10
CA GLU A 61 8.91 12.24 8.16
C GLU A 61 8.40 12.59 6.76
N ASN A 62 7.08 12.62 6.59
CA ASN A 62 6.40 12.97 5.33
C ASN A 62 6.81 12.10 4.14
N THR A 63 7.10 10.83 4.40
CA THR A 63 7.43 9.84 3.36
C THR A 63 6.69 8.53 3.56
N GLY A 64 6.59 7.78 2.47
CA GLY A 64 6.15 6.39 2.46
C GLY A 64 6.77 5.64 1.29
N HIS A 65 6.20 4.48 0.97
CA HIS A 65 6.57 3.71 -0.21
C HIS A 65 5.35 3.05 -0.86
N HIS A 66 5.50 2.75 -2.14
CA HIS A 66 4.41 2.27 -2.96
C HIS A 66 4.10 0.79 -2.70
N HIS A 67 2.82 0.48 -2.82
CA HIS A 67 2.29 -0.87 -2.98
C HIS A 67 1.39 -0.88 -4.21
N LEU A 68 1.32 -2.01 -4.88
CA LEU A 68 0.38 -2.25 -5.97
C LEU A 68 -0.54 -3.41 -5.58
N ILE A 69 -1.83 -3.13 -5.65
CA ILE A 69 -2.91 -4.08 -5.45
C ILE A 69 -3.34 -4.56 -6.83
N ILE A 70 -3.32 -5.88 -7.03
CA ILE A 70 -3.64 -6.56 -8.27
C ILE A 70 -4.82 -7.48 -7.98
N ASP A 71 -5.94 -7.29 -8.68
CA ASP A 71 -7.14 -8.15 -8.59
C ASP A 71 -7.67 -8.39 -7.17
N ALA A 72 -7.53 -7.39 -6.31
CA ALA A 72 -7.97 -7.42 -4.93
C ALA A 72 -8.52 -6.07 -4.47
N ASP A 73 -9.24 -6.11 -3.35
CA ASP A 73 -9.70 -4.91 -2.66
C ASP A 73 -8.60 -4.26 -1.82
N LEU A 74 -8.80 -2.98 -1.52
CA LEU A 74 -7.96 -2.28 -0.55
C LEU A 74 -7.92 -3.09 0.75
N PRO A 75 -6.73 -3.34 1.32
CA PRO A 75 -6.59 -4.05 2.57
C PRO A 75 -7.09 -3.17 3.74
N SER A 76 -7.01 -3.70 4.96
CA SER A 76 -7.29 -2.91 6.15
C SER A 76 -6.35 -1.70 6.23
N LEU A 77 -6.90 -0.49 6.38
CA LEU A 77 -6.13 0.76 6.33
C LEU A 77 -5.41 1.10 7.65
N ASN A 78 -5.47 0.20 8.63
CA ASN A 78 -4.88 0.35 9.96
C ASN A 78 -4.02 -0.85 10.38
N LEU A 79 -3.74 -1.77 9.45
CA LEU A 79 -2.86 -2.91 9.65
C LEU A 79 -1.75 -2.87 8.59
N PRO A 80 -0.65 -3.62 8.80
CA PRO A 80 0.32 -3.84 7.74
C PRO A 80 -0.35 -4.39 6.48
N ILE A 81 0.01 -3.82 5.33
CA ILE A 81 -0.42 -4.30 4.02
C ILE A 81 0.08 -5.75 3.84
N PRO A 82 -0.78 -6.69 3.42
CA PRO A 82 -0.36 -8.06 3.13
C PRO A 82 0.71 -8.08 2.05
N ALA A 83 1.57 -9.10 2.05
CA ALA A 83 2.60 -9.28 1.03
C ALA A 83 2.39 -10.64 0.35
N ASP A 84 1.82 -10.61 -0.85
CA ASP A 84 1.55 -11.78 -1.68
C ASP A 84 1.43 -11.35 -3.16
N ASP A 85 0.93 -12.26 -4.02
CA ASP A 85 0.82 -12.00 -5.46
C ASP A 85 -0.22 -10.91 -5.80
N ASN A 86 -1.19 -10.65 -4.91
CA ASN A 86 -2.21 -9.62 -5.06
C ASN A 86 -1.77 -8.29 -4.43
N TYR A 87 -0.86 -8.31 -3.46
CA TYR A 87 -0.36 -7.13 -2.75
C TYR A 87 1.16 -7.03 -2.86
N VAL A 88 1.63 -6.30 -3.89
CA VAL A 88 3.04 -6.21 -4.26
C VAL A 88 3.71 -5.01 -3.60
N HIS A 89 4.87 -5.23 -2.97
CA HIS A 89 5.60 -4.21 -2.21
C HIS A 89 6.74 -3.55 -3.01
N PHE A 90 6.87 -2.23 -2.90
CA PHE A 90 7.98 -1.45 -3.46
C PHE A 90 8.78 -0.71 -2.37
N GLY A 91 9.21 -1.46 -1.35
CA GLY A 91 9.90 -0.93 -0.17
C GLY A 91 11.32 -0.38 -0.39
N LYS A 92 11.85 -0.32 -1.62
CA LYS A 92 13.15 0.31 -1.93
C LYS A 92 12.98 1.67 -2.60
N GLY A 93 11.75 2.20 -2.64
CA GLY A 93 11.43 3.45 -3.33
C GLY A 93 11.32 3.29 -4.84
N GLN A 94 10.97 2.10 -5.33
CA GLN A 94 10.70 1.91 -6.75
C GLN A 94 9.50 2.77 -7.18
N THR A 95 9.48 3.16 -8.46
CA THR A 95 8.41 3.94 -9.11
C THR A 95 7.88 3.26 -10.38
N GLU A 96 8.45 2.11 -10.75
CA GLU A 96 7.97 1.29 -11.86
C GLU A 96 8.23 -0.20 -11.63
N VAL A 97 7.45 -1.04 -12.32
CA VAL A 97 7.59 -2.50 -12.37
C VAL A 97 7.10 -3.02 -13.72
N GLU A 98 7.68 -4.14 -14.18
CA GLU A 98 7.11 -4.94 -15.26
C GLU A 98 6.46 -6.19 -14.66
N LEU A 99 5.17 -6.39 -14.96
CA LEU A 99 4.37 -7.50 -14.46
C LEU A 99 4.09 -8.51 -15.58
N GLU A 100 4.13 -9.78 -15.24
CA GLU A 100 3.57 -10.86 -16.04
C GLU A 100 2.18 -11.18 -15.50
N LEU A 101 1.15 -10.66 -16.15
CA LEU A 101 -0.24 -10.96 -15.83
C LEU A 101 -0.78 -12.01 -16.81
N SER A 102 -1.75 -12.80 -16.36
CA SER A 102 -2.48 -13.71 -17.23
C SER A 102 -3.25 -12.95 -18.31
N LYS A 103 -3.66 -13.63 -19.38
CA LYS A 103 -4.58 -13.06 -20.36
C LYS A 103 -5.94 -12.82 -19.71
N GLY A 104 -6.54 -11.66 -19.96
CA GLY A 104 -7.84 -11.28 -19.44
C GLY A 104 -7.88 -9.87 -18.85
N THR A 105 -8.93 -9.61 -18.09
CA THR A 105 -9.15 -8.34 -17.40
C THR A 105 -8.49 -8.36 -16.03
N HIS A 106 -7.73 -7.32 -15.72
CA HIS A 106 -7.07 -7.15 -14.43
C HIS A 106 -7.41 -5.78 -13.83
N THR A 107 -7.50 -5.71 -12.52
CA THR A 107 -7.65 -4.44 -11.79
C THR A 107 -6.36 -4.09 -11.07
N LEU A 108 -5.97 -2.82 -11.14
CA LEU A 108 -4.78 -2.29 -10.49
C LEU A 108 -5.13 -1.10 -9.61
N GLN A 109 -4.55 -1.03 -8.42
CA GLN A 109 -4.68 0.12 -7.52
C GLN A 109 -3.41 0.36 -6.72
N LEU A 110 -2.99 1.61 -6.58
CA LEU A 110 -1.83 1.97 -5.76
C LEU A 110 -2.27 2.29 -4.34
N LEU A 111 -1.43 1.93 -3.37
CA LEU A 111 -1.58 2.29 -1.96
C LEU A 111 -0.23 2.67 -1.38
N LEU A 112 -0.14 3.81 -0.69
CA LEU A 112 1.07 4.24 -0.02
C LEU A 112 1.07 3.75 1.44
N GLY A 113 2.13 3.04 1.82
CA GLY A 113 2.39 2.62 3.20
C GLY A 113 3.53 3.42 3.82
N ASP A 114 3.50 3.59 5.13
CA ASP A 114 4.58 4.15 5.94
C ASP A 114 5.79 3.19 5.99
N PHE A 115 6.81 3.53 6.77
CA PHE A 115 8.00 2.69 6.96
C PHE A 115 7.70 1.28 7.52
N ARG A 116 6.51 1.03 8.08
CA ARG A 116 6.04 -0.25 8.64
C ARG A 116 5.13 -1.01 7.66
N HIS A 117 4.89 -0.47 6.47
CA HIS A 117 3.88 -0.94 5.50
C HIS A 117 2.44 -0.73 5.98
N ILE A 118 2.20 0.22 6.88
CA ILE A 118 0.85 0.57 7.36
C ILE A 118 0.39 1.80 6.58
N PRO A 119 -0.84 1.85 6.04
CA PRO A 119 -1.33 3.04 5.37
C PRO A 119 -1.33 4.28 6.29
N HIS A 120 -1.12 5.45 5.69
CA HIS A 120 -1.15 6.73 6.39
C HIS A 120 -2.56 7.15 6.81
N ASP A 121 -2.67 8.20 7.64
CA ASP A 121 -3.93 8.88 7.98
C ASP A 121 -3.89 10.37 7.59
N PRO A 122 -4.71 10.85 6.63
CA PRO A 122 -5.60 10.05 5.80
C PRO A 122 -4.83 9.07 4.88
N PRO A 123 -5.49 7.99 4.43
CA PRO A 123 -4.88 7.03 3.52
C PRO A 123 -4.63 7.65 2.14
N ILE A 124 -3.49 7.32 1.53
CA ILE A 124 -3.12 7.77 0.19
C ILE A 124 -3.18 6.57 -0.75
N TYR A 125 -4.22 6.51 -1.60
CA TYR A 125 -4.38 5.49 -2.64
C TYR A 125 -4.86 6.12 -3.94
N SER A 126 -4.61 5.44 -5.06
CA SER A 126 -5.07 5.89 -6.37
C SER A 126 -6.52 5.49 -6.61
N LYS A 127 -7.13 6.06 -7.66
CA LYS A 127 -8.28 5.39 -8.29
C LYS A 127 -7.87 3.98 -8.72
N ARG A 128 -8.79 3.03 -8.61
CA ARG A 128 -8.65 1.72 -9.25
C ARG A 128 -8.75 1.90 -10.76
N ILE A 129 -7.91 1.20 -11.50
CA ILE A 129 -7.97 1.11 -12.95
C ILE A 129 -8.22 -0.35 -13.37
N GLU A 130 -8.80 -0.52 -14.55
CA GLU A 130 -8.94 -1.80 -15.23
C GLU A 130 -8.00 -1.83 -16.44
N VAL A 131 -7.39 -2.98 -16.74
CA VAL A 131 -6.52 -3.18 -17.91
C VAL A 131 -6.82 -4.54 -18.56
N TYR A 132 -6.55 -4.65 -19.86
CA TYR A 132 -6.84 -5.85 -20.64
C TYR A 132 -5.54 -6.44 -21.19
N VAL A 133 -5.24 -7.69 -20.88
CA VAL A 133 -4.01 -8.38 -21.31
C VAL A 133 -4.35 -9.44 -22.36
N ASP A 134 -3.71 -9.34 -23.53
CA ASP A 134 -4.01 -10.16 -24.73
C ASP A 134 -3.22 -11.48 -24.85
#